data_AF-A0A2W4KKC9-F1
#
_entry.id   AF-A0A2W4KKC9-F1
#
_cell.length_a   1.000
_cell.length_b   1.000
_cell.length_c   1.000
_cell.angle_alpha   90.00
_cell.angle_beta   90.00
_cell.angle_gamma   90.00
#
_symmetry.space_group_name_H-M   'P 1'
#
loop_
_entity.id
_entity.type
_entity.pdbx_description
1 polymer ?
#
loop_
_entity_poly.entity_id
_entity_poly.type
_entity_poly.pdbx_seq_one_letter_code
_entity_poly.pdbx_strand_id
1 'polypeptide(L)' 'SVPCGFAGGLPVGLQVIGRPFDEVTVLRVAYAIEQRLRLDLRPPLGRVAV' A
#
# COMPACT_ATOMS: atom_id res chain seq x y z
N SER A 1 1.38 6.79 -2.97
CA SER A 1 1.67 6.15 -1.66
C SER A 1 1.33 4.68 -1.75
N VAL A 2 1.86 3.85 -0.84
CA VAL A 2 1.55 2.40 -0.77
C VAL A 2 1.29 1.98 0.68
N PRO A 3 0.42 1.00 0.94
CA PRO A 3 0.27 0.43 2.27
C PRO A 3 1.56 -0.24 2.75
N CYS A 4 1.95 -0.02 4.01
CA CYS A 4 3.16 -0.61 4.59
C CYS A 4 2.94 -1.33 5.92
N GLY A 5 1.71 -1.38 6.43
CA GLY A 5 1.36 -2.15 7.62
C GLY A 5 0.16 -1.58 8.36
N PHE A 6 0.01 -2.00 9.61
CA PHE A 6 -1.01 -1.52 10.54
C PHE A 6 -0.36 -1.08 11.84
N ALA A 7 -0.84 0.02 12.41
CA ALA A 7 -0.43 0.51 13.73
C ALA A 7 -1.69 0.91 14.51
N GLY A 8 -1.85 0.37 15.72
CA GLY A 8 -3.05 0.62 16.54
C GLY A 8 -4.36 0.19 15.86
N GLY A 9 -4.32 -0.84 15.01
CA GLY A 9 -5.49 -1.31 14.24
C GLY A 9 -5.84 -0.45 13.02
N LEU A 10 -5.08 0.62 12.73
CA LEU A 10 -5.30 1.50 11.59
C LEU A 10 -4.26 1.26 10.49
N PRO A 11 -4.64 1.38 9.19
CA PRO A 11 -3.71 1.20 8.08
C PRO A 11 -2.68 2.33 8.04
N VAL A 12 -1.42 1.97 7.79
CA VAL A 12 -0.31 2.91 7.63
C VAL A 12 0.12 2.95 6.18
N GLY A 13 0.26 4.16 5.64
CA GLY A 13 0.77 4.41 4.29
C GLY A 13 2.21 4.92 4.28
N LEU A 14 2.99 4.45 3.31
CA LEU A 14 4.33 4.94 3.00
C LEU A 14 4.29 5.78 1.72
N GLN A 15 4.88 6.97 1.76
CA GLN A 15 5.03 7.82 0.58
C GLN A 15 6.41 7.60 -0.05
N VAL A 16 6.42 7.27 -1.33
CA VAL A 16 7.63 7.13 -2.16
C VAL A 16 7.64 8.29 -3.14
N ILE A 17 8.73 9.07 -3.17
CA ILE A 17 8.89 10.21 -4.08
C ILE A 17 10.01 9.87 -5.05
N GLY A 18 9.68 9.86 -6.34
CA GLY A 18 10.63 9.64 -7.42
C GLY A 18 11.29 10.93 -7.88
N ARG A 19 12.32 10.79 -8.73
CA ARG A 19 12.86 11.92 -9.50
C ARG A 19 11.85 12.32 -10.59
N PRO A 20 11.95 13.54 -11.17
CA PRO A 20 11.14 13.90 -12.32
C PRO A 20 11.26 12.86 -13.44
N PHE A 21 10.12 12.39 -13.96
CA PHE A 21 10.03 11.41 -15.05
C PHE A 21 10.61 10.01 -14.74
N ASP A 22 10.76 9.64 -13.46
CA ASP A 22 11.26 8.33 -13.00
C ASP A 22 10.18 7.51 -12.27
N GLU A 23 8.98 7.47 -12.84
CA GLU A 23 7.82 6.76 -12.27
C GLU A 23 8.06 5.23 -12.22
N VAL A 24 8.86 4.71 -13.15
CA VAL A 24 9.22 3.28 -13.20
C VAL A 24 9.90 2.86 -11.90
N THR A 25 10.81 3.68 -11.36
CA THR A 25 11.47 3.37 -10.08
C THR A 25 10.47 3.39 -8.93
N VAL A 26 9.54 4.35 -8.89
CA VAL A 26 8.48 4.41 -7.88
C VAL A 26 7.62 3.15 -7.91
N LEU A 27 7.21 2.68 -9.09
CA LEU A 27 6.43 1.46 -9.26
C LEU A 27 7.20 0.20 -8.88
N ARG A 28 8.51 0.12 -9.18
CA ARG A 28 9.35 -1.02 -8.75
C ARG A 28 9.51 -1.09 -7.23
N VAL A 29 9.63 0.05 -6.56
CA VAL A 29 9.66 0.12 -5.09
C VAL A 29 8.32 -0.34 -4.51
N ALA A 30 7.21 0.16 -5.04
CA ALA A 30 5.86 -0.26 -4.65
C ALA A 30 5.68 -1.78 -4.79
N TYR A 31 6.09 -2.35 -5.93
CA TYR A 31 6.03 -3.78 -6.18
C TYR A 31 6.90 -4.58 -5.18
N ALA A 32 8.12 -4.14 -4.91
CA ALA A 32 8.98 -4.81 -3.93
C ALA A 32 8.38 -4.81 -2.52
N ILE A 33 7.68 -3.73 -2.13
CA ILE A 33 6.96 -3.64 -0.85
C ILE A 33 5.81 -4.64 -0.82
N GLU A 34 4.99 -4.70 -1.86
CA GLU A 34 3.87 -5.64 -1.96
C GLU A 34 4.34 -7.10 -1.82
N GLN A 35 5.39 -7.47 -2.57
CA GLN A 35 5.93 -8.84 -2.56
C GLN A 35 6.51 -9.25 -1.20
N ARG A 36 7.07 -8.30 -0.46
CA ARG A 36 7.67 -8.55 0.87
C ARG A 36 6.64 -8.59 1.98
N LEU A 37 5.68 -7.67 1.98
CA LEU A 37 4.76 -7.50 3.10
C LEU A 37 3.50 -8.36 2.99
N ARG A 38 3.02 -8.66 1.76
CA ARG A 38 1.81 -9.47 1.51
C ARG A 38 0.62 -9.09 2.40
N LEU A 39 0.41 -7.79 2.58
CA LEU A 39 -0.60 -7.25 3.47
C LEU A 39 -2.00 -7.68 3.02
N ASP A 40 -2.85 -8.08 3.97
CA ASP A 40 -4.27 -8.24 3.71
C ASP A 40 -4.94 -6.86 3.75
N LEU A 41 -5.09 -6.26 2.58
CA LEU A 41 -5.64 -4.91 2.40
C LEU A 41 -7.15 -4.92 2.23
N ARG A 42 -7.80 -6.09 2.36
CA ARG A 42 -9.24 -6.19 2.21
C ARG A 42 -9.89 -5.46 3.38
N PRO A 43 -10.60 -4.35 3.14
CA PRO A 43 -11.39 -3.76 4.20
C PRO A 43 -12.45 -4.78 4.63
N PRO A 44 -12.85 -4.81 5.91
CA PRO A 44 -14.04 -5.54 6.31
C PRO A 44 -15.23 -4.88 5.61
N LEU A 45 -15.58 -5.40 4.44
CA LEU A 45 -16.83 -5.06 3.77
C LEU A 45 -17.93 -5.67 4.63
N GLY A 46 -18.40 -4.93 5.64
CA GLY A 46 -19.68 -5.22 6.27
C GLY A 46 -20.70 -5.34 5.14
N ARG A 47 -21.46 -6.43 5.10
CA ARG A 47 -22.52 -6.61 4.09
C ARG A 47 -23.29 -5.30 4.02
N VAL A 48 -23.23 -4.62 2.87
CA VAL A 48 -24.22 -3.61 2.56
C VAL A 48 -25.52 -4.42 2.49
N ALA A 49 -26.39 -4.20 3.47
CA ALA A 49 -27.74 -4.72 3.43
C ALA A 49 -28.39 -4.07 2.20
N VAL A 50 -28.49 -4.86 1.13
CA VAL A 50 -29.41 -4.62 0.03
C VAL A 50 -30.68 -5.39 0.35
#